data_AF-A0A1Q7H145-F1
#
_entry.id   AF-A0A1Q7H145-F1
#
_cell.length_a   1.000
_cell.length_b   1.000
_cell.length_c   1.000
_cell.angle_alpha   90.00
_cell.angle_beta   90.00
_cell.angle_gamma   90.00
#
_symmetry.space_group_name_H-M   'P 1'
#
loop_
_entity.id
_entity.type
_entity.pdbx_description
1 polymer ?
#
loop_
_entity_poly.entity_id
_entity_poly.type
_entity_poly.pdbx_seq_one_letter_code
_entity_poly.pdbx_strand_id
1 'polypeptide(L)' 'MKRGEIYRTAERVPERGHKPGLYVIVSRDFIAGHDDVSTVICAPVYREALGLQGEVLIASRLCRIRCS' A
#
# COMPACT_ATOMS: atom_id res chain seq x y z
N MET A 1 3.68 13.43 -1.12
CA MET A 1 3.47 12.03 -0.68
C MET A 1 4.82 11.50 -0.17
N LYS A 2 4.91 10.63 0.85
CA LYS A 2 6.20 10.12 1.36
C LYS A 2 6.22 8.61 1.49
N ARG A 3 7.41 8.01 1.36
CA ARG A 3 7.58 6.57 1.52
C ARG A 3 7.16 6.13 2.93
N GLY A 4 6.41 5.03 3.01
CA GLY A 4 5.90 4.47 4.26
C GLY A 4 4.59 5.08 4.76
N GLU A 5 4.10 6.16 4.16
CA GLU A 5 2.78 6.69 4.46
C GLU A 5 1.68 5.73 3.95
N ILE A 6 0.64 5.56 4.76
CA ILE A 6 -0.51 4.70 4.45
C ILE A 6 -1.70 5.58 4.07
N TYR A 7 -2.27 5.28 2.91
CA TYR A 7 -3.42 5.96 2.34
C TYR A 7 -4.60 5.01 2.20
N ARG A 8 -5.81 5.56 2.34
CA ARG A 8 -7.06 4.85 2.08
C ARG A 8 -7.60 5.30 0.73
N THR A 9 -7.90 4.36 -0.16
CA THR A 9 -8.59 4.70 -1.42
C THR A 9 -10.07 4.93 -1.16
N ALA A 10 -10.65 5.94 -1.79
CA ALA A 10 -12.11 6.08 -1.85
C ALA A 10 -12.72 5.03 -2.79
N GLU A 11 -11.96 4.61 -3.80
CA GLU A 11 -12.39 3.71 -4.84
C GLU A 11 -12.45 2.25 -4.34
N ARG A 12 -13.58 1.59 -4.67
CA ARG A 12 -13.93 0.24 -4.24
C ARG A 12 -13.62 -0.74 -5.36
N VAL A 13 -12.39 -1.23 -5.37
CA VAL A 13 -11.89 -2.09 -6.44
C VAL A 13 -12.51 -3.51 -6.36
N PRO A 14 -13.04 -4.07 -7.47
CA PRO A 14 -13.69 -5.39 -7.48
C PRO A 14 -12.79 -6.54 -7.02
N GLU A 15 -11.50 -6.54 -7.38
CA GLU A 15 -10.57 -7.62 -6.96
C GLU A 15 -10.33 -7.66 -5.44
N ARG A 16 -10.80 -6.64 -4.70
CA ARG A 16 -10.74 -6.56 -3.24
C ARG A 16 -12.12 -6.72 -2.58
N GLY A 17 -13.11 -7.25 -3.31
CA GLY A 17 -14.47 -7.43 -2.81
C GLY A 17 -15.18 -6.10 -2.52
N HIS A 18 -14.94 -5.07 -3.36
CA HIS A 18 -15.56 -3.74 -3.27
C HIS A 18 -15.35 -2.99 -1.94
N LYS A 19 -14.27 -3.28 -1.22
CA LYS A 19 -13.90 -2.55 0.01
C LYS A 19 -12.86 -1.47 -0.27
N PRO A 20 -12.91 -0.32 0.43
CA PRO A 20 -11.84 0.67 0.43
C PRO A 20 -10.52 0.00 0.80
N GLY A 21 -9.50 0.13 -0.06
CA GLY A 21 -8.19 -0.47 0.17
C GLY A 21 -7.32 0.44 1.02
N LEU A 22 -6.45 -0.16 1.84
CA LEU A 22 -5.30 0.52 2.43
C LEU A 22 -4.08 0.22 1.57
N TYR A 23 -3.29 1.25 1.32
CA TYR A 23 -2.09 1.17 0.49
C TYR A 23 -0.96 1.93 1.16
N VAL A 24 0.25 1.41 1.07
CA VAL A 24 1.46 2.08 1.55
C VAL A 24 2.31 2.51 0.38
N ILE A 25 2.89 3.71 0.46
CA ILE A 25 3.82 4.19 -0.57
C ILE A 25 5.15 3.47 -0.43
N VAL A 26 5.57 2.78 -1.49
CA VAL A 26 6.84 2.05 -1.55
C VAL A 26 7.86 2.71 -2.49
N SER A 27 7.43 3.65 -3.33
CA SER A 27 8.33 4.44 -4.16
C SER A 27 9.34 5.23 -3.32
N ARG A 28 10.54 5.45 -3.89
CA ARG A 28 11.60 6.24 -3.26
C ARG A 28 11.12 7.67 -3.00
N ASP A 29 11.62 8.29 -1.93
CA ASP A 29 11.20 9.64 -1.52
C ASP A 29 11.44 10.69 -2.62
N PHE A 30 12.48 10.53 -3.43
CA PHE A 30 12.72 11.37 -4.60
C PHE A 30 11.56 11.39 -5.61
N ILE A 31 10.84 10.26 -5.75
CA ILE A 31 9.69 10.12 -6.64
C ILE A 31 8.42 10.55 -5.92
N ALA A 32 8.25 10.19 -4.65
CA ALA A 32 7.02 10.47 -3.91
C ALA A 32 6.88 11.95 -3.46
N GLY A 33 8.01 12.60 -3.17
CA GLY A 33 8.07 13.95 -2.61
C GLY A 33 8.21 15.08 -3.61
N HIS A 34 8.24 14.77 -4.91
CA HIS A 34 8.39 15.77 -5.97
C HIS A 34 7.03 16.16 -6.54
N ASP A 35 6.76 17.46 -6.65
CA ASP A 35 5.44 17.98 -7.07
C ASP A 35 5.07 17.60 -8.52
N ASP A 36 6.07 17.44 -9.40
CA ASP A 36 5.85 17.01 -10.80
C ASP A 36 5.56 15.51 -10.97
N VAL A 37 5.62 14.71 -9.90
CA VAL A 37 5.32 13.28 -9.98
C VAL A 37 3.84 13.05 -9.64
N SER A 38 3.06 12.85 -10.69
CA SER A 38 1.62 12.57 -10.60
C SER A 38 1.29 11.12 -10.24
N THR A 39 2.26 10.20 -10.31
CA THR A 39 2.04 8.76 -10.06
C THR A 39 3.09 8.19 -9.12
N VAL A 40 2.65 7.60 -8.01
CA VAL A 40 3.51 6.89 -7.04
C VAL A 40 3.20 5.40 -7.02
N ILE A 41 4.20 4.58 -6.68
CA ILE A 41 4.01 3.13 -6.55
C ILE A 41 3.59 2.81 -5.13
N CYS A 42 2.46 2.13 -5.01
CA CYS A 42 1.89 1.73 -3.73
C CYS A 42 1.73 0.21 -3.65
N ALA A 43 1.90 -0.33 -2.44
CA ALA A 43 1.66 -1.74 -2.17
C ALA A 43 0.40 -1.92 -1.31
N PRO A 44 -0.44 -2.93 -1.60
CA PRO A 44 -1.68 -3.18 -0.88
C PRO A 44 -1.41 -3.65 0.55
N VAL A 45 -2.21 -3.17 1.50
CA VAL A 45 -2.23 -3.63 2.89
C VAL A 45 -3.44 -4.54 3.12
N TYR A 46 -3.19 -5.71 3.69
CA TYR A 46 -4.21 -6.71 4.04
C TYR A 46 -4.25 -6.95 5.54
N ARG A 47 -5.45 -7.19 6.08
CA ARG A 47 -5.67 -7.46 7.52
C ARG A 47 -5.34 -8.90 7.93
N GLU A 48 -5.27 -9.78 6.95
CA GLU A 48 -5.05 -11.22 7.12
C GLU A 48 -3.77 -11.61 6.37
N ALA A 49 -3.12 -12.69 6.79
CA ALA A 49 -1.98 -13.25 6.07
C ALA A 49 -2.48 -13.99 4.83
N LEU A 50 -1.88 -13.71 3.67
CA LEU A 50 -2.20 -14.40 2.42
C LEU A 50 -1.28 -15.61 2.17
N GLY A 51 -0.22 -15.76 2.97
CA GLY A 51 0.76 -16.84 2.85
C GLY A 51 1.66 -16.68 1.61
N LEU A 52 1.75 -15.48 1.05
CA LEU A 52 2.51 -15.19 -0.16
C LEU A 52 3.95 -14.75 0.19
N GLN A 53 4.90 -15.04 -0.70
CA GLN A 53 6.24 -14.48 -0.61
C GLN A 53 6.20 -12.95 -0.79
N GLY A 54 7.05 -12.24 -0.03
CA GLY A 54 7.11 -10.78 -0.06
C GLY A 54 6.13 -10.07 0.89
N GLU A 55 5.51 -10.81 1.82
CA GLU A 55 4.68 -10.26 2.88
C GLU A 55 5.50 -9.62 4.01
N VAL A 56 5.21 -8.35 4.33
CA VAL A 56 5.86 -7.62 5.43
C VAL A 56 4.84 -7.16 6.46
N LEU A 57 5.09 -7.42 7.75
CA LEU A 57 4.23 -7.00 8.87
C LEU A 57 4.38 -5.51 9.20
N ILE A 58 3.26 -4.80 9.32
CA ILE A 58 3.19 -3.39 9.76
C ILE A 58 2.69 -3.32 11.21
N ALA A 59 3.59 -3.07 12.16
CA ALA A 59 3.30 -2.88 13.59
C ALA A 59 2.48 -4.03 14.23
N SER A 60 2.16 -3.92 15.53
CA SER A 60 1.50 -4.96 16.33
C SER A 60 0.04 -5.29 15.93
N ARG A 61 -0.49 -4.65 14.88
CA ARG A 61 -1.79 -5.00 14.28
C ARG A 61 -1.50 -5.61 12.92
N LEU A 62 -1.78 -6.91 12.77
CA LEU A 62 -1.55 -7.69 11.54
C LEU A 62 -2.05 -6.93 10.29
N CYS A 63 -1.10 -6.29 9.63
CA CYS A 63 -1.30 -5.59 8.37
C CYS A 63 -0.11 -5.98 7.50
N ARG A 64 -0.34 -6.58 6.34
CA ARG A 64 0.75 -7.11 5.49
C ARG A 64 0.85 -6.43 4.14
N ILE A 65 2.06 -6.07 3.74
CA ILE A 65 2.41 -5.47 2.45
C ILE A 65 2.83 -6.57 1.49
N ARG A 66 2.27 -6.62 0.28
CA ARG A 66 2.78 -7.48 -0.81
C ARG A 66 3.71 -6.67 -1.72
N CYS A 67 4.98 -7.06 -1.79
CA CYS A 67 5.94 -6.56 -2.77
C CYS A 67 6.26 -7.70 -3.75
N SER A 68 5.89 -7.55 -5.03
CA SER A 68 6.24 -8.45 -6.13
C SER A 68 7.44 -7.97 -6.91
#